data_AF-A0A2E2HB28-F1
#
_entry.id   AF-A0A2E2HB28-F1
#
_cell.length_a   1.000
_cell.length_b   1.000
_cell.length_c   1.000
_cell.angle_alpha   90.00
_cell.angle_beta   90.00
_cell.angle_gamma   90.00
#
_symmetry.space_group_name_H-M   'P 1'
#
loop_
_entity.id
_entity.type
_entity.pdbx_description
1 polymer ?
#
loop_
_entity_poly.entity_id
_entity_poly.type
_entity_poly.pdbx_seq_one_letter_code
_entity_poly.pdbx_strand_id
1 'polypeptide(L)'
;MTRQRLIFATFLLVCLAGLWFLRAQLTQERPQVTRLEARPELLDDAEPVIELSAAEDDQPEALEPTERPATTLERMEMEVAAISEAPPADFSCNQAPVREVTESTGPRIYQWRDENGRLHFGDSPPPGIVTTEFDARQATTLDYFQLQVEFRGGSSVPYFRGQIQAQANSMYEILADLLGEDRLKQVELNVIVFSDNSSYREYANSVGGAALANAGGFYSNASNEAVTFLYDSEEQTLEVSRHEAAHVILNGLLATGPLWLHEGMAEYFEQLSIQQQLTRIAPNDDWLILARNAVETGYMSNLQDFLDATPEQWRSGEEAMNYALGWSLVYFMLSNNDGRRALTALLQQTADAYCTAISSVPPLSQAYPGGLTELQEDFFAWLMDDSLKRSHNY
;
A
#
# COMPACT_ATOMS: atom_id res chain seq x y z
N MET A 1 -35.59 42.78 23.07
CA MET A 1 -34.71 41.60 22.89
C MET A 1 -33.92 41.77 21.61
N THR A 2 -32.59 41.74 21.68
CA THR A 2 -31.70 42.06 20.54
C THR A 2 -31.62 40.90 19.54
N ARG A 3 -31.54 41.25 18.25
CA ARG A 3 -31.52 40.33 17.08
C ARG A 3 -30.53 39.16 17.22
N GLN A 4 -29.40 39.39 17.89
CA GLN A 4 -28.39 38.36 18.22
C GLN A 4 -28.92 37.24 19.12
N ARG A 5 -29.76 37.54 20.11
CA ARG A 5 -30.33 36.51 21.01
C ARG A 5 -31.35 35.63 20.28
N LEU A 6 -32.04 36.18 19.29
CA LEU A 6 -32.96 35.42 18.43
C LEU A 6 -32.17 34.44 17.54
N ILE A 7 -31.09 34.90 16.91
CA ILE A 7 -30.24 34.06 16.05
C ILE A 7 -29.61 32.93 16.86
N PHE A 8 -29.10 33.22 18.06
CA PHE A 8 -28.53 32.20 18.94
C PHE A 8 -29.56 31.16 19.39
N ALA A 9 -30.77 31.58 19.74
CA ALA A 9 -31.86 30.67 20.10
C ALA A 9 -32.31 29.80 18.92
N THR A 10 -32.32 30.36 17.70
CA THR A 10 -32.69 29.63 16.49
C THR A 10 -31.61 28.58 16.15
N PHE A 11 -30.33 28.94 16.28
CA PHE A 11 -29.22 28.01 16.07
C PHE A 11 -29.25 26.85 17.09
N LEU A 12 -29.52 27.14 18.37
CA LEU A 12 -29.62 26.12 19.41
C LEU A 12 -30.78 25.14 19.15
N LEU A 13 -31.92 25.63 18.65
CA LEU A 13 -33.07 24.80 18.27
C LEU A 13 -32.74 23.89 17.08
N VAL A 14 -32.00 24.39 16.08
CA VAL A 14 -31.55 23.57 14.94
C VAL A 14 -30.57 22.49 15.39
N CYS A 15 -29.62 22.81 16.28
CA CYS A 15 -28.69 21.82 16.84
C CYS A 15 -29.41 20.75 17.65
N LEU A 16 -30.39 21.13 18.48
CA LEU A 16 -31.18 20.18 19.28
C LEU A 16 -32.06 19.29 18.40
N ALA A 17 -32.65 19.83 17.34
CA ALA A 17 -33.40 19.06 16.36
C ALA A 17 -32.49 18.08 15.58
N GLY A 18 -31.28 18.51 15.21
CA GLY A 18 -30.28 17.66 14.56
C GLY A 18 -29.79 16.52 15.45
N LEU A 19 -29.53 16.80 16.73
CA LEU A 19 -29.16 15.78 17.72
C LEU A 19 -30.29 14.78 17.98
N TRP A 20 -31.55 15.25 18.01
CA TRP A 20 -32.71 14.37 18.13
C TRP A 20 -32.89 13.48 16.89
N PHE A 21 -32.68 14.02 15.70
CA PHE A 21 -32.74 13.27 14.44
C PHE A 21 -31.63 12.22 14.34
N LEU A 22 -30.38 12.56 14.73
CA LEU A 22 -29.28 11.59 14.80
C LEU A 22 -29.57 10.49 15.83
N ARG A 23 -30.13 10.84 17.00
CA ARG A 23 -30.52 9.85 18.00
C ARG A 23 -31.60 8.90 17.48
N ALA A 24 -32.59 9.41 16.75
CA ALA A 24 -33.64 8.60 16.15
C ALA A 24 -33.12 7.62 15.07
N GLN A 25 -32.11 8.04 14.29
CA GLN A 25 -31.42 7.18 13.30
C GLN A 25 -30.58 6.08 13.96
N LEU A 26 -29.97 6.37 15.12
CA LEU A 26 -29.15 5.41 15.88
C LEU A 26 -29.98 4.40 16.69
N THR A 27 -31.29 4.61 16.83
CA THR A 27 -32.21 3.72 17.58
C THR A 27 -33.07 2.84 16.69
N GLN A 28 -32.71 2.60 15.43
CA GLN A 28 -33.32 1.50 14.68
C GLN A 28 -32.90 0.18 15.36
N GLU A 29 -33.86 -0.43 16.04
CA GLU A 29 -33.75 -1.78 16.60
C GLU A 29 -33.22 -2.72 15.51
N ARG A 30 -32.07 -3.35 15.79
CA ARG A 30 -31.55 -4.42 14.94
C ARG A 30 -32.65 -5.49 14.83
N PRO A 31 -33.04 -5.93 13.62
CA PRO A 31 -33.91 -7.09 13.50
C PRO A 31 -33.22 -8.26 14.19
N GLN A 32 -33.94 -8.94 15.09
CA GLN A 32 -33.44 -10.14 15.74
C GLN A 32 -33.13 -11.19 14.67
N VAL A 33 -31.86 -11.51 14.50
CA VAL A 33 -31.44 -12.66 13.70
C VAL A 33 -31.67 -13.90 14.57
N THR A 34 -32.83 -14.52 14.44
CA THR A 34 -33.04 -15.88 14.91
C THR A 34 -32.09 -16.80 14.15
N ARG A 35 -31.17 -17.44 14.89
CA ARG A 35 -30.32 -18.53 14.38
C ARG A 35 -31.26 -19.64 13.90
N LEU A 36 -31.23 -19.97 12.61
CA LEU A 36 -31.92 -21.15 12.09
C LEU A 36 -31.31 -22.39 12.74
N GLU A 37 -32.02 -22.97 13.70
CA GLU A 37 -31.78 -24.35 14.14
C GLU A 37 -32.18 -25.29 13.00
N ALA A 38 -31.34 -26.30 12.73
CA ALA A 38 -31.61 -27.31 11.73
C ALA A 38 -32.94 -28.03 12.06
N ARG A 39 -33.87 -28.02 11.12
CA ARG A 39 -35.10 -28.81 11.19
C ARG A 39 -34.77 -30.29 10.91
N PRO A 40 -35.07 -31.23 11.82
CA PRO A 40 -34.83 -32.65 11.61
C PRO A 40 -36.05 -33.33 10.95
N GLU A 41 -36.46 -32.84 9.78
CA GLU A 41 -37.55 -33.45 8.99
C GLU A 41 -37.19 -33.37 7.51
N LEU A 42 -36.29 -34.27 7.08
CA LEU A 42 -36.06 -34.67 5.68
C LEU A 42 -35.06 -35.84 5.69
N LEU A 43 -35.47 -36.95 6.32
CA LEU A 43 -34.74 -38.23 6.37
C LEU A 43 -35.68 -39.41 6.07
N ASP A 44 -36.63 -39.25 5.13
CA ASP A 44 -37.58 -40.33 4.80
C ASP A 44 -37.63 -40.74 3.31
N ASP A 45 -36.78 -40.21 2.44
CA ASP A 45 -36.80 -40.55 1.00
C ASP A 45 -35.42 -40.94 0.41
N ALA A 46 -34.63 -41.75 1.12
CA ALA A 46 -33.45 -42.40 0.53
C ALA A 46 -33.63 -43.93 0.50
N GLU A 47 -33.60 -44.49 -0.71
CA GLU A 47 -33.74 -45.92 -1.04
C GLU A 47 -32.69 -46.82 -0.34
N PRO A 48 -32.99 -48.13 -0.14
CA PRO A 48 -32.16 -48.99 0.70
C PRO A 48 -30.82 -49.34 0.04
N VAL A 49 -29.79 -49.30 0.89
CA VAL A 49 -28.43 -49.78 0.64
C VAL A 49 -28.45 -51.27 0.27
N ILE A 50 -27.83 -51.61 -0.86
CA ILE A 50 -27.53 -52.98 -1.25
C ILE A 50 -26.49 -53.55 -0.26
N GLU A 51 -26.87 -54.57 0.50
CA GLU A 51 -25.94 -55.49 1.16
C GLU A 51 -25.15 -56.26 0.09
N LEU A 52 -23.82 -56.17 0.15
CA LEU A 52 -22.94 -57.14 -0.51
C LEU A 52 -21.92 -57.65 0.50
N SER A 53 -22.04 -58.96 0.69
CA SER A 53 -21.31 -59.86 1.56
C SER A 53 -19.79 -59.87 1.34
N ALA A 54 -19.08 -60.18 2.41
CA ALA A 54 -17.66 -60.51 2.42
C ALA A 54 -17.30 -61.60 1.40
N ALA A 55 -16.29 -61.32 0.59
CA ALA A 55 -15.46 -62.30 -0.10
C ALA A 55 -14.00 -61.81 -0.05
N GLU A 56 -13.12 -62.79 0.17
CA GLU A 56 -11.72 -62.67 0.54
C GLU A 56 -10.79 -62.13 -0.56
N ASP A 57 -9.64 -61.63 -0.09
CA ASP A 57 -8.35 -61.54 -0.79
C ASP A 57 -8.26 -60.56 -1.99
N ASP A 58 -7.96 -59.29 -1.69
CA ASP A 58 -7.16 -58.45 -2.60
C ASP A 58 -6.38 -57.40 -1.81
N GLN A 59 -5.09 -57.26 -2.12
CA GLN A 59 -4.17 -56.35 -1.42
C GLN A 59 -4.54 -54.89 -1.71
N PRO A 60 -4.51 -53.97 -0.73
CA PRO A 60 -4.74 -52.57 -1.02
C PRO A 60 -3.54 -51.98 -1.76
N GLU A 61 -3.74 -51.74 -3.04
CA GLU A 61 -2.94 -50.84 -3.86
C GLU A 61 -2.94 -49.45 -3.19
N ALA A 62 -1.74 -48.89 -2.99
CA ALA A 62 -1.55 -47.66 -2.24
C ALA A 62 -2.28 -46.49 -2.93
N LEU A 63 -3.29 -45.94 -2.24
CA LEU A 63 -3.84 -44.63 -2.57
C LEU A 63 -2.71 -43.59 -2.47
N GLU A 64 -2.45 -42.88 -3.57
CA GLU A 64 -1.56 -41.72 -3.57
C GLU A 64 -2.00 -40.72 -2.49
N PRO A 65 -1.05 -40.07 -1.79
CA PRO A 65 -1.41 -39.18 -0.70
C PRO A 65 -2.10 -37.96 -1.28
N THR A 66 -3.39 -37.80 -0.99
CA THR A 66 -4.09 -36.53 -1.15
C THR A 66 -3.27 -35.45 -0.42
N GLU A 67 -2.80 -34.47 -1.18
CA GLU A 67 -1.99 -33.35 -0.67
C GLU A 67 -2.66 -32.73 0.57
N ARG A 68 -1.88 -32.60 1.65
CA ARG A 68 -2.36 -31.96 2.88
C ARG A 68 -2.64 -30.49 2.54
N PRO A 69 -3.76 -29.89 3.00
CA PRO A 69 -3.97 -28.48 2.82
C PRO A 69 -2.81 -27.71 3.47
N ALA A 70 -2.22 -26.79 2.70
CA ALA A 70 -1.12 -25.94 3.14
C ALA A 70 -1.49 -25.20 4.45
N THR A 71 -0.54 -25.21 5.39
CA THR A 71 -0.59 -24.42 6.62
C THR A 71 -0.69 -22.94 6.29
N THR A 72 -1.08 -22.12 7.27
CA THR A 72 -1.11 -20.65 7.07
C THR A 72 0.27 -20.13 6.67
N LEU A 73 1.33 -20.66 7.28
CA LEU A 73 2.71 -20.31 6.92
C LEU A 73 3.04 -20.73 5.48
N GLU A 74 2.71 -21.95 5.07
CA GLU A 74 2.94 -22.40 3.68
C GLU A 74 2.09 -21.60 2.67
N ARG A 75 0.88 -21.17 3.04
CA ARG A 75 0.05 -20.29 2.20
C ARG A 75 0.64 -18.88 2.08
N MET A 76 1.12 -18.32 3.17
CA MET A 76 1.79 -17.02 3.20
C MET A 76 3.15 -17.11 2.49
N GLU A 77 3.92 -18.17 2.66
CA GLU A 77 5.15 -18.42 1.90
C GLU A 77 4.86 -18.59 0.41
N MET A 78 3.73 -19.19 0.02
CA MET A 78 3.29 -19.25 -1.37
C MET A 78 2.77 -17.90 -1.90
N GLU A 79 2.15 -17.08 -1.07
CA GLU A 79 1.69 -15.73 -1.40
C GLU A 79 2.90 -14.79 -1.55
N VAL A 80 3.85 -14.86 -0.63
CA VAL A 80 5.17 -14.20 -0.70
C VAL A 80 6.08 -14.81 -1.78
N ALA A 81 5.90 -16.06 -2.18
CA ALA A 81 6.59 -16.63 -3.35
C ALA A 81 5.89 -16.29 -4.68
N ALA A 82 4.58 -16.03 -4.67
CA ALA A 82 3.83 -15.49 -5.80
C ALA A 82 4.10 -13.99 -5.98
N ILE A 83 4.43 -13.32 -4.88
CA ILE A 83 5.10 -12.02 -4.76
C ILE A 83 6.58 -12.27 -4.51
N SER A 84 7.22 -13.30 -5.12
CA SER A 84 8.68 -13.42 -4.99
C SER A 84 9.21 -12.05 -5.39
N GLU A 85 9.90 -11.35 -4.51
CA GLU A 85 10.34 -10.00 -4.85
C GLU A 85 11.71 -10.11 -5.47
N ALA A 86 12.01 -9.20 -6.38
CA ALA A 86 13.34 -9.15 -6.93
C ALA A 86 14.34 -8.92 -5.80
N PRO A 87 15.59 -9.36 -5.94
CA PRO A 87 16.62 -8.87 -5.03
C PRO A 87 16.51 -7.34 -4.98
N PRO A 88 16.52 -6.74 -3.77
CA PRO A 88 16.34 -5.31 -3.56
C PRO A 88 17.04 -4.50 -4.62
N ALA A 89 16.33 -3.53 -5.17
CA ALA A 89 16.88 -2.68 -6.22
C ALA A 89 18.25 -2.15 -5.79
N ASP A 90 19.17 -2.01 -6.76
CA ASP A 90 20.47 -1.42 -6.49
C ASP A 90 20.29 0.06 -6.11
N PHE A 91 20.16 0.33 -4.81
CA PHE A 91 20.11 1.67 -4.22
C PHE A 91 21.51 2.29 -4.12
N SER A 92 22.43 1.92 -5.02
CA SER A 92 23.65 2.69 -5.23
C SER A 92 23.30 4.10 -5.71
N CYS A 93 24.08 5.10 -5.28
CA CYS A 93 23.96 6.45 -5.79
C CYS A 93 24.18 6.44 -7.30
N ASN A 94 23.10 6.41 -8.06
CA ASN A 94 23.11 6.46 -9.51
C ASN A 94 21.86 7.20 -10.00
N GLN A 95 22.09 7.95 -11.07
CA GLN A 95 21.35 9.11 -11.52
C GLN A 95 20.08 8.73 -12.29
N ALA A 96 19.09 8.10 -11.64
CA ALA A 96 17.73 8.22 -12.16
C ALA A 96 17.46 9.72 -12.41
N PRO A 97 16.95 10.13 -13.59
CA PRO A 97 16.85 11.53 -13.95
C PRO A 97 15.87 12.26 -13.02
N VAL A 98 16.43 12.91 -12.00
CA VAL A 98 15.69 13.77 -11.08
C VAL A 98 15.77 15.22 -11.53
N ARG A 99 14.69 15.97 -11.34
CA ARG A 99 14.61 17.40 -11.65
C ARG A 99 14.11 18.17 -10.43
N GLU A 100 14.29 19.49 -10.44
CA GLU A 100 13.63 20.35 -9.46
C GLU A 100 12.11 20.23 -9.64
N VAL A 101 11.37 20.15 -8.54
CA VAL A 101 9.91 20.17 -8.57
C VAL A 101 9.44 21.51 -9.12
N THR A 102 8.54 21.48 -10.08
CA THR A 102 7.97 22.70 -10.67
C THR A 102 6.50 22.84 -10.30
N GLU A 103 6.00 24.07 -10.21
CA GLU A 103 4.58 24.30 -10.07
C GLU A 103 3.87 23.99 -11.40
N SER A 104 2.92 23.06 -11.38
CA SER A 104 2.01 22.85 -12.50
C SER A 104 0.79 23.74 -12.30
N THR A 105 0.42 24.49 -13.34
CA THR A 105 -0.93 25.04 -13.42
C THR A 105 -1.88 23.88 -13.61
N GLY A 106 -2.63 23.52 -12.57
CA GLY A 106 -3.59 22.43 -12.61
C GLY A 106 -4.59 22.54 -13.78
N PRO A 107 -5.31 21.46 -14.12
CA PRO A 107 -6.26 21.48 -15.23
C PRO A 107 -7.28 22.60 -15.03
N ARG A 108 -7.33 23.53 -16.00
CA ARG A 108 -8.25 24.66 -15.96
C ARG A 108 -9.66 24.14 -16.18
N ILE A 109 -10.48 24.19 -15.14
CA ILE A 109 -11.91 23.89 -15.25
C ILE A 109 -12.61 25.18 -15.64
N TYR A 110 -13.40 25.14 -16.71
CA TYR A 110 -14.22 26.26 -17.13
C TYR A 110 -15.63 26.06 -16.62
N GLN A 111 -16.25 27.11 -16.08
CA GLN A 111 -17.68 27.12 -15.77
C GLN A 111 -18.43 28.05 -16.74
N TRP A 112 -19.63 27.67 -17.14
CA TRP A 112 -20.51 28.52 -17.93
C TRP A 112 -21.98 28.26 -17.61
N ARG A 113 -22.84 29.21 -17.96
CA ARG A 113 -24.29 29.00 -17.91
C ARG A 113 -24.83 28.79 -19.32
N ASP A 114 -25.69 27.80 -19.49
CA ASP A 114 -26.42 27.59 -20.75
C ASP A 114 -27.57 28.60 -20.92
N GLU A 115 -28.25 28.55 -22.06
CA GLU A 115 -29.39 29.39 -22.41
C GLU A 115 -30.57 29.26 -21.43
N ASN A 116 -30.64 28.16 -20.69
CA ASN A 116 -31.65 27.90 -19.65
C ASN A 116 -31.18 28.31 -18.25
N GLY A 117 -30.00 28.94 -18.14
CA GLY A 117 -29.40 29.37 -16.88
C GLY A 117 -28.77 28.26 -16.04
N ARG A 118 -28.67 27.02 -16.55
CA ARG A 118 -28.03 25.90 -15.84
C ARG A 118 -26.52 26.07 -15.89
N LEU A 119 -25.87 25.84 -14.75
CA LEU A 119 -24.43 25.91 -14.62
C LEU A 119 -23.80 24.59 -15.11
N HIS A 120 -22.76 24.70 -15.93
CA HIS A 120 -21.97 23.60 -16.49
C HIS A 120 -20.50 23.79 -16.14
N PHE A 121 -19.76 22.69 -16.05
CA PHE A 121 -18.31 22.65 -15.85
C PHE A 121 -17.67 21.74 -16.89
N GLY A 122 -16.43 22.04 -17.30
CA GLY A 122 -15.68 21.16 -18.19
C GLY A 122 -14.25 21.63 -18.43
N ASP A 123 -13.43 20.72 -18.96
CA ASP A 123 -11.99 20.96 -19.19
C ASP A 123 -11.72 21.76 -20.47
N SER A 124 -12.76 22.11 -21.23
CA SER A 124 -12.67 22.95 -22.43
C SER A 124 -13.95 23.79 -22.60
N PRO A 125 -13.84 25.10 -22.88
CA PRO A 125 -15.00 25.95 -23.02
C PRO A 125 -15.71 25.67 -24.36
N PRO A 126 -17.05 25.57 -24.38
CA PRO A 126 -17.79 25.46 -25.64
C PRO A 126 -17.65 26.74 -26.49
N PRO A 127 -17.57 26.63 -27.82
CA PRO A 127 -17.38 27.77 -28.70
C PRO A 127 -18.54 28.77 -28.61
N GLY A 128 -18.22 30.04 -28.36
CA GLY A 128 -19.17 31.16 -28.38
C GLY A 128 -19.95 31.42 -27.09
N ILE A 129 -19.68 30.69 -26.01
CA ILE A 129 -20.29 30.94 -24.69
C ILE A 129 -19.29 31.67 -23.80
N VAL A 130 -19.77 32.69 -23.07
CA VAL A 130 -18.96 33.37 -22.05
C VAL A 130 -18.70 32.39 -20.90
N THR A 131 -17.45 31.97 -20.76
CA THR A 131 -17.00 31.08 -19.70
C THR A 131 -16.19 31.87 -18.67
N THR A 132 -16.23 31.44 -17.41
CA THR A 132 -15.29 31.89 -16.38
C THR A 132 -14.39 30.72 -16.01
N GLU A 133 -13.09 30.96 -15.86
CA GLU A 133 -12.19 29.96 -15.29
C GLU A 133 -12.61 29.72 -13.84
N PHE A 134 -12.97 28.48 -13.53
CA PHE A 134 -13.21 28.00 -12.18
C PHE A 134 -11.94 27.29 -11.72
N ASP A 135 -11.14 28.01 -10.95
CA ASP A 135 -10.01 27.41 -10.26
C ASP A 135 -10.54 26.55 -9.09
N ALA A 136 -10.76 25.28 -9.37
CA ALA A 136 -11.25 24.32 -8.38
C ALA A 136 -10.21 24.03 -7.28
N ARG A 137 -8.95 24.45 -7.47
CA ARG A 137 -7.87 24.27 -6.50
C ARG A 137 -7.00 25.53 -6.49
N GLN A 138 -7.27 26.44 -5.55
CA GLN A 138 -6.35 27.55 -5.22
C GLN A 138 -4.93 27.10 -4.78
N ALA A 139 -4.65 25.79 -4.77
CA ALA A 139 -3.34 25.25 -4.50
C ALA A 139 -2.60 25.02 -5.83
N THR A 140 -1.45 25.68 -5.96
CA THR A 140 -0.38 25.27 -6.87
C THR A 140 -0.19 23.76 -6.78
N THR A 141 -0.50 23.04 -7.85
CA THR A 141 -0.28 21.59 -7.90
C THR A 141 1.17 21.34 -8.31
N LEU A 142 2.00 20.85 -7.39
CA LEU A 142 3.39 20.51 -7.70
C LEU A 142 3.44 19.37 -8.73
N ASP A 143 4.30 19.52 -9.74
CA ASP A 143 4.60 18.48 -10.73
C ASP A 143 5.67 17.55 -10.16
N TYR A 144 5.21 16.51 -9.45
CA TYR A 144 6.09 15.58 -8.74
C TYR A 144 6.73 14.53 -9.65
N PHE A 145 6.13 14.18 -10.79
CA PHE A 145 6.68 13.13 -11.64
C PHE A 145 6.15 13.16 -13.07
N GLN A 146 6.95 12.60 -13.98
CA GLN A 146 6.55 12.31 -15.35
C GLN A 146 6.27 10.82 -15.49
N LEU A 147 5.00 10.45 -15.70
CA LEU A 147 4.58 9.05 -15.84
C LEU A 147 4.61 8.59 -17.30
N GLN A 148 5.33 7.50 -17.55
CA GLN A 148 5.25 6.71 -18.76
C GLN A 148 4.77 5.31 -18.39
N VAL A 149 3.80 4.78 -19.14
CA VAL A 149 3.30 3.42 -18.97
C VAL A 149 3.35 2.75 -20.33
N GLU A 150 4.09 1.66 -20.42
CA GLU A 150 4.24 0.85 -21.62
C GLU A 150 3.65 -0.54 -21.37
N PHE A 151 2.71 -0.97 -22.23
CA PHE A 151 2.20 -2.34 -22.24
C PHE A 151 2.91 -3.13 -23.34
N ARG A 152 3.64 -4.19 -22.97
CA ARG A 152 4.39 -5.05 -23.90
C ARG A 152 3.68 -6.38 -24.13
N GLY A 153 3.45 -6.74 -25.40
CA GLY A 153 2.85 -8.03 -25.77
C GLY A 153 1.31 -8.10 -25.69
N GLY A 154 0.63 -7.03 -25.28
CA GLY A 154 -0.83 -7.02 -25.12
C GLY A 154 -1.48 -5.65 -25.31
N SER A 155 -2.80 -5.62 -25.11
CA SER A 155 -3.57 -4.37 -25.11
C SER A 155 -3.51 -3.69 -23.75
N SER A 156 -3.58 -2.36 -23.73
CA SER A 156 -3.61 -1.57 -22.50
C SER A 156 -4.78 -1.97 -21.59
N VAL A 157 -4.56 -2.02 -20.28
CA VAL A 157 -5.62 -2.15 -19.29
C VAL A 157 -6.37 -0.82 -19.15
N PRO A 158 -7.72 -0.80 -19.26
CA PRO A 158 -8.50 0.43 -19.07
C PRO A 158 -8.22 1.06 -17.71
N TYR A 159 -8.11 2.39 -17.68
CA TYR A 159 -7.91 3.20 -16.47
C TYR A 159 -6.62 2.97 -15.66
N PHE A 160 -5.86 1.88 -15.91
CA PHE A 160 -4.62 1.55 -15.20
C PHE A 160 -3.64 2.72 -15.10
N ARG A 161 -3.36 3.40 -16.22
CA ARG A 161 -2.50 4.59 -16.23
C ARG A 161 -3.01 5.68 -15.29
N GLY A 162 -4.32 5.92 -15.28
CA GLY A 162 -4.95 6.92 -14.40
C GLY A 162 -4.91 6.51 -12.93
N GLN A 163 -5.07 5.22 -12.63
CA GLN A 163 -4.94 4.68 -11.27
C GLN A 163 -3.52 4.82 -10.75
N ILE A 164 -2.51 4.35 -11.51
CA ILE A 164 -1.10 4.50 -11.13
C ILE A 164 -0.73 5.98 -10.96
N GLN A 165 -1.20 6.87 -11.85
CA GLN A 165 -0.95 8.30 -11.71
C GLN A 165 -1.56 8.87 -10.42
N ALA A 166 -2.80 8.51 -10.08
CA ALA A 166 -3.44 8.99 -8.85
C ALA A 166 -2.77 8.43 -7.58
N GLN A 167 -2.39 7.16 -7.61
CA GLN A 167 -1.71 6.47 -6.50
C GLN A 167 -0.30 7.02 -6.29
N ALA A 168 0.48 7.22 -7.35
CA ALA A 168 1.80 7.85 -7.29
C ALA A 168 1.72 9.30 -6.77
N ASN A 169 0.72 10.08 -7.18
CA ASN A 169 0.46 11.41 -6.60
C ASN A 169 0.24 11.33 -5.08
N SER A 170 -0.57 10.36 -4.64
CA SER A 170 -0.86 10.17 -3.21
C SER A 170 0.38 9.77 -2.43
N MET A 171 1.24 8.90 -2.99
CA MET A 171 2.53 8.55 -2.39
C MET A 171 3.41 9.80 -2.23
N TYR A 172 3.48 10.64 -3.26
CA TYR A 172 4.22 11.91 -3.21
C TYR A 172 3.68 12.87 -2.16
N GLU A 173 2.37 13.02 -2.05
CA GLU A 173 1.75 13.89 -1.03
C GLU A 173 2.08 13.41 0.39
N ILE A 174 2.04 12.09 0.62
CA ILE A 174 2.43 11.49 1.90
C ILE A 174 3.93 11.74 2.18
N LEU A 175 4.79 11.51 1.20
CA LEU A 175 6.24 11.71 1.34
C LEU A 175 6.61 13.19 1.48
N ALA A 176 5.88 14.09 0.82
CA ALA A 176 6.04 15.54 0.95
C ALA A 176 5.76 16.03 2.37
N ASP A 177 4.73 15.50 3.02
CA ASP A 177 4.44 15.84 4.42
C ASP A 177 5.55 15.36 5.37
N LEU A 178 6.21 14.24 5.07
CA LEU A 178 7.32 13.70 5.87
C LEU A 178 8.66 14.42 5.57
N LEU A 179 8.98 14.67 4.30
CA LEU A 179 10.27 15.21 3.89
C LEU A 179 10.36 16.73 3.96
N GLY A 180 9.24 17.42 3.78
CA GLY A 180 9.22 18.86 3.51
C GLY A 180 9.53 19.17 2.04
N GLU A 181 8.95 20.28 1.55
CA GLU A 181 9.02 20.68 0.13
C GLU A 181 10.44 20.91 -0.38
N ASP A 182 11.38 21.32 0.50
CA ASP A 182 12.78 21.63 0.17
C ASP A 182 13.60 20.39 -0.22
N ARG A 183 13.15 19.19 0.13
CA ARG A 183 13.81 17.91 -0.18
C ARG A 183 13.16 17.16 -1.33
N LEU A 184 12.07 17.68 -1.87
CA LEU A 184 11.36 17.02 -2.96
C LEU A 184 12.11 17.16 -4.27
N LYS A 185 12.01 16.10 -5.09
CA LYS A 185 12.57 16.03 -6.43
C LYS A 185 11.51 15.47 -7.36
N GLN A 186 11.47 16.00 -8.58
CA GLN A 186 10.64 15.43 -9.62
C GLN A 186 11.31 14.17 -10.18
N VAL A 187 10.59 13.06 -10.30
CA VAL A 187 11.12 11.80 -10.87
C VAL A 187 10.48 11.45 -12.21
N GLU A 188 11.18 10.63 -12.99
CA GLU A 188 10.58 9.95 -14.14
C GLU A 188 10.12 8.56 -13.70
N LEU A 189 8.82 8.29 -13.80
CA LEU A 189 8.22 7.00 -13.44
C LEU A 189 7.91 6.24 -14.73
N ASN A 190 8.78 5.29 -15.10
CA ASN A 190 8.60 4.46 -16.30
C ASN A 190 8.11 3.07 -15.88
N VAL A 191 6.82 2.82 -16.06
CA VAL A 191 6.18 1.53 -15.73
C VAL A 191 6.06 0.68 -16.99
N ILE A 192 6.60 -0.53 -16.96
CA ILE A 192 6.51 -1.52 -18.02
C ILE A 192 5.67 -2.69 -17.52
N VAL A 193 4.58 -2.97 -18.24
CA VAL A 193 3.68 -4.08 -17.92
C VAL A 193 3.66 -5.06 -19.08
N PHE A 194 4.17 -6.27 -18.85
CA PHE A 194 4.09 -7.36 -19.82
C PHE A 194 2.70 -8.01 -19.80
N SER A 195 2.24 -8.47 -20.96
CA SER A 195 0.94 -9.16 -21.09
C SER A 195 0.86 -10.52 -20.38
N ASP A 196 2.01 -11.14 -20.15
CA ASP A 196 2.10 -12.50 -19.66
C ASP A 196 3.40 -12.71 -18.87
N ASN A 197 3.35 -13.64 -17.93
CA ASN A 197 4.48 -13.99 -17.08
C ASN A 197 5.69 -14.50 -17.89
N SER A 198 5.48 -15.30 -18.95
CA SER A 198 6.61 -15.82 -19.75
C SER A 198 7.49 -14.72 -20.35
N SER A 199 6.88 -13.73 -21.02
CA SER A 199 7.58 -12.60 -21.63
C SER A 199 8.28 -11.75 -20.58
N TYR A 200 7.64 -11.53 -19.42
CA TYR A 200 8.24 -10.86 -18.28
C TYR A 200 9.48 -11.60 -17.78
N ARG A 201 9.40 -12.92 -17.54
CA ARG A 201 10.51 -13.71 -17.01
C ARG A 201 11.69 -13.73 -17.96
N GLU A 202 11.45 -13.81 -19.27
CA GLU A 202 12.51 -13.71 -20.27
C GLU A 202 13.25 -12.37 -20.17
N TYR A 203 12.51 -11.27 -20.06
CA TYR A 203 13.08 -9.94 -19.92
C TYR A 203 13.80 -9.76 -18.56
N ALA A 204 13.16 -10.11 -17.46
CA ALA A 204 13.74 -10.07 -16.10
C ALA A 204 15.04 -10.88 -16.02
N ASN A 205 15.06 -12.07 -16.62
CA ASN A 205 16.26 -12.90 -16.71
C ASN A 205 17.38 -12.22 -17.53
N SER A 206 17.03 -11.47 -18.59
CA SER A 206 18.01 -10.73 -19.38
C SER A 206 18.60 -9.51 -18.65
N VAL A 207 17.84 -8.92 -17.71
CA VAL A 207 18.25 -7.75 -16.92
C VAL A 207 19.10 -8.16 -15.72
N GLY A 208 18.66 -9.15 -14.93
CA GLY A 208 19.33 -9.51 -13.67
C GLY A 208 19.32 -11.00 -13.33
N GLY A 209 19.03 -11.87 -14.31
CA GLY A 209 19.10 -13.32 -14.16
C GLY A 209 17.92 -13.95 -13.43
N ALA A 210 18.11 -15.20 -12.99
CA ALA A 210 17.03 -16.04 -12.49
C ALA A 210 16.34 -15.50 -11.22
N ALA A 211 17.05 -14.72 -10.39
CA ALA A 211 16.48 -14.12 -9.19
C ALA A 211 15.37 -13.11 -9.53
N LEU A 212 15.64 -12.16 -10.45
CA LEU A 212 14.61 -11.23 -10.94
C LEU A 212 13.53 -11.97 -11.73
N ALA A 213 13.89 -13.01 -12.47
CA ALA A 213 12.93 -13.76 -13.28
C ALA A 213 11.95 -14.64 -12.49
N ASN A 214 12.18 -14.82 -11.20
CA ASN A 214 11.19 -15.45 -10.33
C ASN A 214 10.33 -14.41 -9.64
N ALA A 215 10.69 -13.13 -9.74
CA ALA A 215 10.00 -12.09 -9.02
C ALA A 215 8.65 -11.68 -9.62
N GLY A 216 7.72 -11.13 -8.85
CA GLY A 216 6.45 -10.58 -9.33
C GLY A 216 6.58 -9.23 -10.05
N GLY A 217 7.60 -8.47 -9.65
CA GLY A 217 8.02 -7.23 -10.26
C GLY A 217 9.47 -6.94 -9.93
N PHE A 218 10.03 -5.91 -10.58
CA PHE A 218 11.29 -5.32 -10.14
C PHE A 218 11.46 -3.87 -10.60
N TYR A 219 12.25 -3.13 -9.81
CA TYR A 219 12.77 -1.83 -10.19
C TYR A 219 14.25 -1.96 -10.60
N SER A 220 14.55 -1.52 -11.82
CA SER A 220 15.93 -1.36 -12.31
C SER A 220 16.35 0.10 -12.21
N ASN A 221 17.25 0.40 -11.27
CA ASN A 221 17.86 1.74 -11.16
C ASN A 221 18.64 2.13 -12.43
N ALA A 222 19.31 1.17 -13.07
CA ALA A 222 20.15 1.42 -14.25
C ALA A 222 19.37 1.90 -15.48
N SER A 223 18.16 1.40 -15.67
CA SER A 223 17.26 1.80 -16.77
C SER A 223 16.11 2.71 -16.32
N ASN A 224 15.98 2.93 -15.00
CA ASN A 224 14.87 3.62 -14.36
C ASN A 224 13.51 3.07 -14.82
N GLU A 225 13.37 1.74 -14.75
CA GLU A 225 12.19 0.99 -15.19
C GLU A 225 11.60 0.22 -14.00
N ALA A 226 10.32 0.46 -13.71
CA ALA A 226 9.48 -0.35 -12.82
C ALA A 226 8.74 -1.37 -13.67
N VAL A 227 9.00 -2.65 -13.48
CA VAL A 227 8.63 -3.71 -14.42
C VAL A 227 7.78 -4.76 -13.72
N THR A 228 6.64 -5.11 -14.32
CA THR A 228 5.78 -6.21 -13.87
C THR A 228 5.03 -6.82 -15.05
N PHE A 229 4.06 -7.70 -14.79
CA PHE A 229 3.20 -8.33 -15.78
C PHE A 229 1.73 -8.29 -15.34
N LEU A 230 0.83 -8.55 -16.29
CA LEU A 230 -0.59 -8.69 -16.01
C LEU A 230 -0.85 -9.99 -15.25
N TYR A 231 -1.31 -9.87 -14.02
CA TYR A 231 -1.86 -10.96 -13.24
C TYR A 231 -3.34 -11.19 -13.61
N ASP A 232 -3.87 -12.34 -13.21
CA ASP A 232 -5.30 -12.64 -13.37
C ASP A 232 -6.18 -11.63 -12.60
N SER A 233 -5.66 -11.08 -11.50
CA SER A 233 -6.27 -9.99 -10.75
C SER A 233 -5.69 -8.64 -11.17
N GLU A 234 -6.56 -7.72 -11.60
CA GLU A 234 -6.18 -6.33 -11.87
C GLU A 234 -5.63 -5.65 -10.61
N GLU A 235 -6.20 -5.97 -9.43
CA GLU A 235 -5.72 -5.41 -8.17
C GLU A 235 -4.32 -5.89 -7.84
N GLN A 236 -4.01 -7.17 -8.04
CA GLN A 236 -2.67 -7.71 -7.83
C GLN A 236 -1.64 -7.05 -8.75
N THR A 237 -2.02 -6.80 -10.01
CA THR A 237 -1.17 -6.04 -10.94
C THR A 237 -0.91 -4.63 -10.43
N LEU A 238 -1.93 -3.97 -9.87
CA LEU A 238 -1.80 -2.63 -9.29
C LEU A 238 -1.00 -2.65 -7.98
N GLU A 239 -1.12 -3.67 -7.13
CA GLU A 239 -0.33 -3.87 -5.90
C GLU A 239 1.15 -3.89 -6.22
N VAL A 240 1.58 -4.80 -7.10
CA VAL A 240 2.98 -4.89 -7.53
C VAL A 240 3.43 -3.60 -8.22
N SER A 241 2.57 -3.00 -9.05
CA SER A 241 2.92 -1.72 -9.69
C SER A 241 3.10 -0.57 -8.70
N ARG A 242 2.36 -0.57 -7.57
CA ARG A 242 2.55 0.41 -6.49
C ARG A 242 3.86 0.19 -5.76
N HIS A 243 4.21 -1.07 -5.49
CA HIS A 243 5.50 -1.44 -4.91
C HIS A 243 6.66 -0.89 -5.75
N GLU A 244 6.67 -1.23 -7.05
CA GLU A 244 7.77 -0.81 -7.93
C GLU A 244 7.79 0.71 -8.16
N ALA A 245 6.62 1.36 -8.21
CA ALA A 245 6.55 2.81 -8.27
C ALA A 245 7.09 3.46 -6.99
N ALA A 246 6.86 2.86 -5.80
CA ALA A 246 7.41 3.35 -4.55
C ALA A 246 8.95 3.31 -4.57
N HIS A 247 9.56 2.24 -5.10
CA HIS A 247 11.01 2.20 -5.29
C HIS A 247 11.54 3.33 -6.16
N VAL A 248 10.90 3.62 -7.30
CA VAL A 248 11.29 4.73 -8.18
C VAL A 248 11.23 6.07 -7.42
N ILE A 249 10.15 6.31 -6.70
CA ILE A 249 9.93 7.56 -5.96
C ILE A 249 10.94 7.69 -4.82
N LEU A 250 11.10 6.66 -4.00
CA LEU A 250 12.04 6.64 -2.87
C LEU A 250 13.48 6.79 -3.36
N ASN A 251 13.86 6.10 -4.44
CA ASN A 251 15.19 6.25 -5.04
C ASN A 251 15.40 7.67 -5.58
N GLY A 252 14.40 8.28 -6.20
CA GLY A 252 14.48 9.67 -6.63
C GLY A 252 14.70 10.66 -5.47
N LEU A 253 13.96 10.48 -4.37
CA LEU A 253 13.98 11.38 -3.22
C LEU A 253 15.19 11.16 -2.31
N LEU A 254 15.62 9.91 -2.13
CA LEU A 254 16.63 9.51 -1.14
C LEU A 254 17.97 9.06 -1.77
N ALA A 255 17.97 8.60 -3.03
CA ALA A 255 19.05 7.92 -3.76
C ALA A 255 19.56 6.62 -3.13
N THR A 256 19.88 6.65 -1.85
CA THR A 256 20.38 5.50 -1.09
C THR A 256 19.61 5.44 0.22
N GLY A 257 19.36 4.25 0.76
CA GLY A 257 18.77 4.13 2.08
C GLY A 257 18.94 2.74 2.69
N PRO A 258 18.67 2.62 4.00
CA PRO A 258 18.60 1.32 4.66
C PRO A 258 17.55 0.43 3.99
N LEU A 259 17.89 -0.85 3.82
CA LEU A 259 17.06 -1.78 3.07
C LEU A 259 15.66 -1.92 3.66
N TRP A 260 15.57 -2.14 4.98
CA TRP A 260 14.30 -2.26 5.70
C TRP A 260 13.35 -1.09 5.46
N LEU A 261 13.89 0.12 5.26
CA LEU A 261 13.10 1.33 5.06
C LEU A 261 12.55 1.40 3.64
N HIS A 262 13.38 1.08 2.64
CA HIS A 262 12.96 1.09 1.24
C HIS A 262 11.89 0.03 0.98
N GLU A 263 12.14 -1.20 1.41
CA GLU A 263 11.19 -2.30 1.27
C GLU A 263 9.94 -2.05 2.13
N GLY A 264 10.11 -1.70 3.41
CA GLY A 264 8.98 -1.45 4.31
C GLY A 264 8.06 -0.32 3.85
N MET A 265 8.61 0.72 3.21
CA MET A 265 7.80 1.80 2.62
C MET A 265 7.12 1.36 1.31
N ALA A 266 7.78 0.55 0.48
CA ALA A 266 7.18 0.02 -0.75
C ALA A 266 5.98 -0.88 -0.42
N GLU A 267 6.17 -1.82 0.49
CA GLU A 267 5.15 -2.68 1.10
C GLU A 267 4.01 -1.86 1.73
N TYR A 268 4.34 -0.77 2.42
CA TYR A 268 3.35 0.10 3.04
C TYR A 268 2.42 0.73 1.98
N PHE A 269 2.97 1.08 0.81
CA PHE A 269 2.22 1.68 -0.28
C PHE A 269 1.44 0.67 -1.13
N GLU A 270 1.75 -0.63 -1.07
CA GLU A 270 0.93 -1.65 -1.74
C GLU A 270 -0.52 -1.63 -1.28
N GLN A 271 -0.77 -1.35 -0.01
CA GLN A 271 -2.12 -1.30 0.58
C GLN A 271 -2.85 0.03 0.31
N LEU A 272 -2.29 0.90 -0.54
CA LEU A 272 -2.86 2.19 -0.89
C LEU A 272 -4.08 2.03 -1.79
N SER A 273 -5.18 2.61 -1.33
CA SER A 273 -6.44 2.72 -2.05
C SER A 273 -6.90 4.17 -2.04
N ILE A 274 -7.55 4.61 -3.13
CA ILE A 274 -8.15 5.94 -3.22
C ILE A 274 -9.66 5.76 -3.28
N GLN A 275 -10.35 6.28 -2.27
CA GLN A 275 -11.81 6.28 -2.22
C GLN A 275 -12.30 7.72 -2.32
N GLN A 276 -12.84 8.07 -3.49
CA GLN A 276 -13.23 9.44 -3.84
C GLN A 276 -12.04 10.41 -3.81
N GLN A 277 -11.87 11.15 -2.72
CA GLN A 277 -10.79 12.13 -2.50
C GLN A 277 -9.94 11.78 -1.27
N LEU A 278 -10.19 10.63 -0.64
CA LEU A 278 -9.46 10.19 0.54
C LEU A 278 -8.48 9.09 0.14
N THR A 279 -7.21 9.30 0.47
CA THR A 279 -6.19 8.26 0.38
C THR A 279 -6.22 7.43 1.66
N ARG A 280 -6.37 6.12 1.51
CA ARG A 280 -6.43 5.16 2.62
C ARG A 280 -5.43 4.05 2.43
N ILE A 281 -4.66 3.76 3.47
CA ILE A 281 -3.74 2.63 3.53
C ILE A 281 -4.21 1.67 4.64
N ALA A 282 -4.64 0.48 4.24
CA ALA A 282 -5.11 -0.57 5.15
C ALA A 282 -3.93 -1.28 5.84
N PRO A 283 -4.11 -1.87 7.03
CA PRO A 283 -3.15 -2.82 7.55
C PRO A 283 -3.12 -4.08 6.68
N ASN A 284 -1.97 -4.75 6.61
CA ASN A 284 -1.82 -6.07 6.02
C ASN A 284 -1.79 -7.10 7.17
N ASP A 285 -2.84 -7.91 7.28
CA ASP A 285 -3.00 -8.86 8.38
C ASP A 285 -1.99 -10.01 8.30
N ASP A 286 -1.60 -10.42 7.10
CA ASP A 286 -0.59 -11.47 6.88
C ASP A 286 0.80 -10.99 7.31
N TRP A 287 1.18 -9.75 6.96
CA TRP A 287 2.41 -9.16 7.48
C TRP A 287 2.41 -9.02 9.00
N LEU A 288 1.28 -8.65 9.63
CA LEU A 288 1.18 -8.61 11.08
C LEU A 288 1.36 -10.00 11.72
N ILE A 289 0.83 -11.06 11.11
CA ILE A 289 0.99 -12.44 11.59
C ILE A 289 2.47 -12.85 11.52
N LEU A 290 3.13 -12.60 10.39
CA LEU A 290 4.52 -13.02 10.20
C LEU A 290 5.49 -12.22 11.09
N ALA A 291 5.28 -10.91 11.22
CA ALA A 291 6.07 -10.08 12.12
C ALA A 291 5.89 -10.47 13.59
N ARG A 292 4.66 -10.80 14.04
CA ARG A 292 4.44 -11.35 15.39
C ARG A 292 5.22 -12.64 15.60
N ASN A 293 5.16 -13.56 14.63
CA ASN A 293 5.91 -14.80 14.71
C ASN A 293 7.43 -14.56 14.80
N ALA A 294 7.94 -13.57 14.07
CA ALA A 294 9.35 -13.18 14.14
C ALA A 294 9.76 -12.71 15.54
N VAL A 295 8.92 -11.96 16.24
CA VAL A 295 9.18 -11.53 17.63
C VAL A 295 9.06 -12.71 18.60
N GLU A 296 8.01 -13.53 18.48
CA GLU A 296 7.75 -14.68 19.37
C GLU A 296 8.83 -15.76 19.31
N THR A 297 9.38 -16.02 18.12
CA THR A 297 10.44 -17.01 17.91
C THR A 297 11.83 -16.48 18.26
N GLY A 298 11.94 -15.17 18.57
CA GLY A 298 13.20 -14.50 18.86
C GLY A 298 14.03 -14.15 17.63
N TYR A 299 13.49 -14.34 16.41
CA TYR A 299 14.12 -13.87 15.18
C TYR A 299 14.35 -12.35 15.22
N MET A 300 13.30 -11.60 15.56
CA MET A 300 13.37 -10.17 15.86
C MET A 300 13.52 -9.94 17.36
N SER A 301 14.73 -10.17 17.89
CA SER A 301 15.05 -9.95 19.31
C SER A 301 15.72 -8.60 19.60
N ASN A 302 16.31 -7.99 18.58
CA ASN A 302 17.02 -6.71 18.68
C ASN A 302 16.75 -5.85 17.44
N LEU A 303 16.12 -4.70 17.64
CA LEU A 303 15.78 -3.74 16.61
C LEU A 303 17.03 -3.15 15.95
N GLN A 304 18.10 -2.90 16.69
CA GLN A 304 19.34 -2.39 16.10
C GLN A 304 19.92 -3.38 15.10
N ASP A 305 19.97 -4.67 15.44
CA ASP A 305 20.54 -5.70 14.55
C ASP A 305 19.74 -5.79 13.24
N PHE A 306 18.42 -5.62 13.31
CA PHE A 306 17.55 -5.53 12.13
C PHE A 306 17.78 -4.26 11.31
N LEU A 307 17.90 -3.10 11.96
CA LEU A 307 18.12 -1.81 11.30
C LEU A 307 19.50 -1.70 10.63
N ASP A 308 20.50 -2.39 11.17
CA ASP A 308 21.89 -2.41 10.70
C ASP A 308 22.18 -3.64 9.80
N ALA A 309 21.18 -4.49 9.51
CA ALA A 309 21.35 -5.69 8.71
C ALA A 309 21.89 -5.37 7.30
N THR A 310 22.93 -6.08 6.88
CA THR A 310 23.47 -5.96 5.52
C THR A 310 22.53 -6.60 4.50
N PRO A 311 22.61 -6.24 3.21
CA PRO A 311 21.80 -6.87 2.18
C PRO A 311 21.97 -8.39 2.09
N GLU A 312 23.13 -8.94 2.48
CA GLU A 312 23.36 -10.39 2.55
C GLU A 312 22.66 -11.02 3.76
N GLN A 313 22.67 -10.35 4.92
CA GLN A 313 21.97 -10.82 6.12
C GLN A 313 20.46 -10.81 5.92
N TRP A 314 19.94 -9.77 5.26
CA TRP A 314 18.51 -9.67 4.92
C TRP A 314 18.03 -10.82 4.03
N ARG A 315 18.92 -11.32 3.15
CA ARG A 315 18.65 -12.37 2.17
C ARG A 315 19.01 -13.79 2.62
N SER A 316 19.38 -13.99 3.88
CA SER A 316 19.94 -15.28 4.32
C SER A 316 18.91 -16.40 4.55
N GLY A 317 17.73 -16.34 3.92
CA GLY A 317 16.72 -17.40 3.92
C GLY A 317 15.42 -17.12 4.67
N GLU A 318 15.20 -15.89 5.15
CA GLU A 318 13.98 -15.48 5.89
C GLU A 318 13.46 -14.12 5.37
N GLU A 319 13.56 -13.91 4.05
CA GLU A 319 13.24 -12.64 3.40
C GLU A 319 11.81 -12.19 3.72
N ALA A 320 10.84 -13.10 3.62
CA ALA A 320 9.45 -12.86 3.97
C ALA A 320 9.28 -12.24 5.38
N MET A 321 10.00 -12.75 6.37
CA MET A 321 9.95 -12.20 7.73
C MET A 321 10.56 -10.80 7.79
N ASN A 322 11.62 -10.56 7.04
CA ASN A 322 12.25 -9.25 6.98
C ASN A 322 11.37 -8.19 6.30
N TYR A 323 10.67 -8.53 5.22
CA TYR A 323 9.64 -7.70 4.59
C TYR A 323 8.50 -7.39 5.57
N ALA A 324 7.95 -8.43 6.22
CA ALA A 324 6.91 -8.28 7.23
C ALA A 324 7.30 -7.34 8.36
N LEU A 325 8.53 -7.46 8.86
CA LEU A 325 9.09 -6.61 9.90
C LEU A 325 9.30 -5.17 9.41
N GLY A 326 9.81 -5.00 8.19
CA GLY A 326 10.02 -3.69 7.56
C GLY A 326 8.70 -2.94 7.41
N TRP A 327 7.70 -3.59 6.80
CA TRP A 327 6.34 -3.08 6.70
C TRP A 327 5.75 -2.75 8.07
N SER A 328 5.84 -3.68 9.03
CA SER A 328 5.24 -3.52 10.36
C SER A 328 5.85 -2.34 11.12
N LEU A 329 7.15 -2.15 11.02
CA LEU A 329 7.85 -1.05 11.66
C LEU A 329 7.46 0.30 11.05
N VAL A 330 7.40 0.40 9.72
CA VAL A 330 6.90 1.59 9.01
C VAL A 330 5.46 1.91 9.41
N TYR A 331 4.59 0.89 9.39
CA TYR A 331 3.19 1.04 9.75
C TYR A 331 3.03 1.52 11.19
N PHE A 332 3.74 0.91 12.13
CA PHE A 332 3.76 1.32 13.54
C PHE A 332 4.20 2.79 13.70
N MET A 333 5.30 3.18 13.04
CA MET A 333 5.82 4.54 13.16
C MET A 333 4.81 5.55 12.62
N LEU A 334 4.14 5.25 11.50
CA LEU A 334 3.11 6.13 10.94
C LEU A 334 1.78 6.11 11.72
N SER A 335 1.54 5.10 12.56
CA SER A 335 0.35 5.00 13.43
C SER A 335 0.37 5.94 14.65
N ASN A 336 1.51 6.55 14.99
CA ASN A 336 1.64 7.38 16.19
C ASN A 336 2.56 8.60 16.00
N ASN A 337 2.41 9.63 16.83
CA ASN A 337 3.12 10.89 16.63
C ASN A 337 4.64 10.80 16.88
N ASP A 338 5.07 9.97 17.85
CA ASP A 338 6.48 9.85 18.20
C ASP A 338 7.24 9.03 17.15
N GLY A 339 6.64 7.94 16.69
CA GLY A 339 7.08 7.16 15.54
C GLY A 339 7.13 8.00 14.27
N ARG A 340 6.08 8.77 13.96
CA ARG A 340 6.03 9.62 12.76
C ARG A 340 7.15 10.65 12.79
N ARG A 341 7.41 11.27 13.94
CA ARG A 341 8.52 12.21 14.13
C ARG A 341 9.88 11.53 13.92
N ALA A 342 10.07 10.32 14.45
CA ALA A 342 11.32 9.58 14.28
C ALA A 342 11.57 9.16 12.82
N LEU A 343 10.55 8.61 12.16
CA LEU A 343 10.60 8.28 10.73
C LEU A 343 10.86 9.51 9.87
N THR A 344 10.19 10.63 10.17
CA THR A 344 10.42 11.93 9.52
C THR A 344 11.88 12.36 9.64
N ALA A 345 12.45 12.30 10.85
CA ALA A 345 13.85 12.67 11.07
C ALA A 345 14.83 11.77 10.30
N LEU A 346 14.55 10.46 10.23
CA LEU A 346 15.33 9.52 9.42
C LEU A 346 15.23 9.86 7.93
N LEU A 347 14.02 10.01 7.38
CA LEU A 347 13.79 10.33 5.97
C LEU A 347 14.47 11.65 5.57
N GLN A 348 14.33 12.70 6.38
CA GLN A 348 14.96 14.00 6.13
C GLN A 348 16.49 13.90 6.15
N GLN A 349 17.08 13.18 7.11
CA GLN A 349 18.53 12.99 7.14
C GLN A 349 19.04 12.16 5.97
N THR A 350 18.30 11.13 5.55
CA THR A 350 18.65 10.34 4.35
C THR A 350 18.59 11.22 3.10
N ALA A 351 17.56 12.04 2.95
CA ALA A 351 17.43 12.98 1.83
C ALA A 351 18.50 14.08 1.85
N ASP A 352 18.85 14.63 3.01
CA ASP A 352 19.92 15.64 3.16
C ASP A 352 21.31 15.02 2.88
N ALA A 353 21.49 13.76 3.25
CA ALA A 353 22.67 12.95 2.94
C ALA A 353 22.56 12.25 1.58
N TYR A 354 21.83 12.82 0.62
CA TYR A 354 21.60 12.23 -0.70
C TYR A 354 22.89 11.63 -1.27
N CYS A 355 22.80 10.39 -1.77
CA CYS A 355 23.94 9.61 -2.27
C CYS A 355 25.00 9.16 -1.24
N THR A 356 24.74 9.36 0.05
CA THR A 356 25.61 8.91 1.15
C THR A 356 24.79 8.02 2.08
N ALA A 357 25.21 6.76 2.22
CA ALA A 357 24.56 5.85 3.15
C ALA A 357 24.68 6.35 4.59
N ILE A 358 23.56 6.36 5.31
CA ILE A 358 23.50 6.68 6.75
C ILE A 358 22.96 5.48 7.53
N SER A 359 23.36 5.36 8.80
CA SER A 359 22.73 4.40 9.72
C SER A 359 21.39 4.94 10.19
N SER A 360 20.41 4.04 10.30
CA SER A 360 19.07 4.36 10.81
C SER A 360 19.08 4.68 12.31
N VAL A 361 20.06 4.16 13.06
CA VAL A 361 20.03 4.16 14.53
C VAL A 361 20.15 5.57 15.13
N PRO A 362 21.14 6.41 14.74
CA PRO A 362 21.25 7.76 15.30
C PRO A 362 20.00 8.64 15.14
N PRO A 363 19.41 8.81 13.94
CA PRO A 363 18.21 9.65 13.78
C PRO A 363 17.02 9.12 14.56
N LEU A 364 16.78 7.80 14.54
CA LEU A 364 15.67 7.19 15.28
C LEU A 364 15.84 7.36 16.79
N SER A 365 17.03 7.06 17.32
CA SER A 365 17.32 7.16 18.76
C SER A 365 17.26 8.60 19.27
N GLN A 366 17.61 9.59 18.44
CA GLN A 366 17.53 10.99 18.82
C GLN A 366 16.09 11.53 18.82
N ALA A 367 15.27 11.11 17.86
CA ALA A 367 13.95 11.68 17.63
C ALA A 367 12.81 10.95 18.38
N TYR A 368 12.99 9.66 18.69
CA TYR A 368 12.03 8.88 19.45
C TYR A 368 12.23 9.08 20.97
N PRO A 369 11.20 9.40 21.77
CA PRO A 369 11.34 9.57 23.21
C PRO A 369 11.80 8.27 23.87
N GLY A 370 12.79 8.33 24.75
CA GLY A 370 13.38 7.12 25.35
C GLY A 370 14.39 6.40 24.45
N GLY A 371 14.59 6.87 23.20
CA GLY A 371 15.58 6.36 22.27
C GLY A 371 15.21 5.01 21.67
N LEU A 372 16.21 4.31 21.12
CA LEU A 372 15.99 3.07 20.36
C LEU A 372 15.39 1.94 21.21
N THR A 373 15.75 1.86 22.50
CA THR A 373 15.21 0.84 23.41
C THR A 373 13.70 1.01 23.60
N GLU A 374 13.24 2.24 23.87
CA GLU A 374 11.80 2.52 24.00
C GLU A 374 11.08 2.27 22.67
N LEU A 375 11.68 2.67 21.53
CA LEU A 375 11.12 2.39 20.21
C LEU A 375 10.87 0.89 19.99
N GLN A 376 11.83 0.05 20.38
CA GLN A 376 11.67 -1.41 20.29
C GLN A 376 10.57 -1.93 21.21
N GLU A 377 10.55 -1.49 22.48
CA GLU A 377 9.55 -1.92 23.45
C GLU A 377 8.13 -1.53 23.01
N ASP A 378 7.93 -0.29 22.55
CA ASP A 378 6.66 0.19 22.03
C ASP A 378 6.24 -0.54 20.76
N PHE A 379 7.17 -0.77 19.83
CA PHE A 379 6.89 -1.51 18.60
C PHE A 379 6.44 -2.94 18.91
N PHE A 380 7.14 -3.64 19.81
CA PHE A 380 6.78 -5.00 20.20
C PHE A 380 5.44 -5.03 20.94
N ALA A 381 5.20 -4.08 21.84
CA ALA A 381 3.93 -3.97 22.54
C ALA A 381 2.77 -3.71 21.56
N TRP A 382 2.96 -2.82 20.58
CA TRP A 382 1.97 -2.55 19.53
C TRP A 382 1.70 -3.78 18.66
N LEU A 383 2.75 -4.50 18.27
CA LEU A 383 2.64 -5.66 17.38
C LEU A 383 1.89 -6.82 18.05
N MET A 384 2.14 -7.02 19.34
CA MET A 384 1.53 -8.07 20.18
C MET A 384 0.15 -7.69 20.74
N ASP A 385 -0.30 -6.46 20.54
CA ASP A 385 -1.66 -6.05 20.90
C ASP A 385 -2.68 -6.59 19.89
N ASP A 386 -3.62 -7.41 20.37
CA ASP A 386 -4.71 -8.02 19.59
C ASP A 386 -5.75 -7.00 19.09
N SER A 387 -5.64 -5.71 19.46
CA SER A 387 -6.52 -4.69 18.93
C SER A 387 -6.36 -4.51 17.42
N LEU A 388 -7.49 -4.29 16.73
CA LEU A 388 -7.51 -4.04 15.28
C LEU A 388 -6.69 -2.80 14.95
N LYS A 389 -5.73 -2.95 14.04
CA LYS A 389 -4.92 -1.84 13.54
C LYS A 389 -5.78 -0.97 12.62
N ARG A 390 -5.72 0.34 12.83
CA ARG A 390 -6.56 1.30 12.10
C ARG A 390 -5.85 1.70 10.82
N SER A 391 -6.60 1.79 9.74
CA SER A 391 -6.10 2.33 8.47
C SER A 391 -5.64 3.77 8.63
N HIS A 392 -4.53 4.09 7.96
CA HIS A 392 -4.06 5.46 7.84
C HIS A 392 -4.87 6.15 6.74
N ASN A 393 -5.37 7.35 7.04
CA ASN A 393 -6.11 8.17 6.09
C ASN A 393 -5.37 9.50 5.96
N TYR A 394 -5.19 9.96 4.73
CA TYR A 394 -4.48 11.18 4.37
C TYR A 394 -5.42 12.17 3.70
#